data_AF-A0ABD4Q9T9-F1
#
_entry.id   AF-A0ABD4Q9T9-F1
#
_cell.length_a   1.000
_cell.length_b   1.000
_cell.length_c   1.000
_cell.angle_alpha   90.00
_cell.angle_beta   90.00
_cell.angle_gamma   90.00
#
_symmetry.space_group_name_H-M   'P 1'
#
loop_
_entity.id
_entity.type
_entity.pdbx_description
1 polymer ?
#
loop_
_entity_poly.entity_id
_entity_poly.type
_entity_poly.pdbx_seq_one_letter_code
_entity_poly.pdbx_strand_id
1 'polypeptide(L)' 'MSVKVLTANRLTDGEAVWLGANGEWLDHIDGALVARHAEAAAALEEAGKAAIKSNLVIDVNVIDVEERGEHLYP' A
#
# COMPACT_ATOMS: atom_id res chain seq x y z
N MET A 1 4.85 -2.61 16.35
CA MET A 1 4.17 -1.29 16.42
C MET A 1 3.15 -1.25 15.28
N SER A 2 1.98 -0.62 15.46
CA SER A 2 1.00 -0.50 14.37
C SER A 2 1.40 0.65 13.44
N VAL A 3 1.54 0.36 12.16
CA VAL A 3 1.85 1.34 11.11
C VAL A 3 0.86 1.19 9.96
N LYS A 4 0.79 2.17 9.05
CA LYS A 4 -0.14 2.11 7.91
C LYS A 4 0.58 1.85 6.60
N VAL A 5 -0.02 1.03 5.74
CA VAL A 5 0.43 0.80 4.36
C VAL A 5 -0.75 0.82 3.40
N LEU A 6 -0.48 1.00 2.11
CA LEU A 6 -1.48 0.93 1.04
C LEU A 6 -1.46 -0.45 0.40
N THR A 7 -2.61 -1.11 0.36
CA THR A 7 -2.82 -2.35 -0.39
C THR A 7 -3.90 -2.17 -1.45
N ALA A 8 -3.86 -2.99 -2.50
CA ALA A 8 -4.81 -2.98 -3.60
C ALA A 8 -4.88 -4.35 -4.29
N ASN A 9 -5.89 -4.55 -5.13
CA ASN A 9 -5.90 -5.66 -6.10
C ASN A 9 -5.52 -5.14 -7.49
N ARG A 10 -4.46 -5.71 -8.07
CA ARG A 10 -3.97 -5.35 -9.41
C ARG A 10 -4.99 -5.71 -10.47
N LEU A 11 -5.26 -4.80 -11.40
CA LEU A 11 -6.34 -4.96 -12.38
C LEU A 11 -6.10 -6.12 -13.36
N THR A 12 -4.83 -6.43 -13.67
CA THR A 12 -4.47 -7.40 -14.71
C THR A 12 -4.73 -8.86 -14.32
N ASP A 13 -4.59 -9.19 -13.04
CA ASP A 13 -4.58 -10.57 -12.54
C ASP A 13 -5.25 -10.73 -11.16
N GLY A 14 -5.68 -9.63 -10.53
CA GLY A 14 -6.37 -9.65 -9.24
C GLY A 14 -5.46 -9.88 -8.04
N GLU A 15 -4.13 -9.94 -8.23
CA GLU A 15 -3.20 -10.18 -7.13
C GLU A 15 -3.21 -9.03 -6.11
N ALA A 16 -3.09 -9.37 -4.83
CA ALA A 16 -2.89 -8.38 -3.79
C ALA A 16 -1.51 -7.76 -3.93
N VAL A 17 -1.47 -6.43 -3.98
CA VAL A 17 -0.23 -5.66 -4.14
C VAL A 17 -0.13 -4.57 -3.08
N TRP A 18 1.09 -4.11 -2.83
CA TRP A 18 1.40 -3.07 -1.85
C TRP A 18 2.23 -1.97 -2.49
N LEU A 19 1.95 -0.70 -2.16
CA LEU A 19 2.69 0.41 -2.75
C LEU A 19 4.08 0.52 -2.10
N GLY A 20 5.14 0.42 -2.90
CA GLY A 20 6.53 0.60 -2.47
C GLY A 20 6.95 2.07 -2.38
N ALA A 21 8.08 2.33 -1.70
CA ALA A 21 8.61 3.68 -1.49
C ALA A 21 9.06 4.39 -2.79
N ASN A 22 9.32 3.63 -3.86
CA ASN A 22 9.63 4.13 -5.19
C ASN A 22 8.39 4.39 -6.06
N GLY A 23 7.19 4.14 -5.54
CA GLY A 23 5.92 4.28 -6.27
C GLY A 23 5.52 3.06 -7.11
N GLU A 24 6.29 1.97 -7.06
CA GLU A 24 5.93 0.70 -7.71
C GLU A 24 4.95 -0.12 -6.86
N TRP A 25 4.17 -0.99 -7.51
CA TRP A 25 3.31 -1.96 -6.83
C TRP A 25 4.07 -3.27 -6.65
N LEU A 26 4.30 -3.65 -5.40
CA LEU A 26 5.00 -4.87 -4.99
C LEU A 26 3.99 -6.01 -4.79
N ASP A 27 4.39 -7.24 -5.10
CA ASP A 27 3.66 -8.49 -4.86
C ASP A 27 3.87 -9.06 -3.44
N HIS A 28 4.63 -8.36 -2.61
CA HIS A 28 4.86 -8.68 -1.21
C HIS A 28 4.78 -7.41 -0.34
N ILE A 29 4.37 -7.59 0.91
CA ILE A 29 4.18 -6.48 1.85
C ILE A 29 5.50 -5.89 2.36
N ASP A 30 6.55 -6.72 2.44
CA ASP A 30 7.87 -6.24 2.84
C ASP A 30 8.41 -5.25 1.78
N GLY A 31 8.89 -4.09 2.21
CA GLY A 31 9.30 -3.01 1.30
C GLY A 31 8.17 -2.04 0.91
N ALA A 32 6.94 -2.26 1.37
CA ALA A 32 5.87 -1.29 1.25
C ALA A 32 6.23 0.06 1.90
N LEU A 33 5.71 1.14 1.33
CA LEU A 33 5.81 2.48 1.89
C LEU A 33 5.00 2.56 3.18
N VAL A 34 5.71 2.73 4.30
CA VAL A 34 5.12 2.81 5.64
C VAL A 34 4.77 4.25 5.99
N ALA A 35 3.48 4.51 6.21
CA ALA A 35 2.99 5.76 6.76
C ALA A 35 3.05 5.73 8.30
N ARG A 36 3.93 6.58 8.86
CA ARG A 36 4.12 6.71 10.32
C ARG A 36 3.42 7.93 10.93
N HIS A 37 2.80 8.77 10.11
CA HIS A 37 2.08 9.98 10.52
C HIS A 37 0.91 10.26 9.56
N ALA A 38 0.03 11.18 9.95
CA ALA A 38 -1.26 11.41 9.28
C ALA A 38 -1.10 11.89 7.83
N GLU A 39 -0.13 12.77 7.57
CA GLU A 39 0.13 13.30 6.24
C GLU A 39 0.64 12.21 5.29
N ALA A 40 1.43 11.25 5.79
CA ALA A 40 1.86 10.10 4.99
C ALA A 40 0.67 9.18 4.67
N ALA A 41 -0.25 8.97 5.61
CA ALA A 41 -1.46 8.18 5.35
C ALA A 41 -2.35 8.86 4.30
N ALA A 42 -2.52 10.18 4.37
CA ALA A 42 -3.24 10.94 3.34
C ALA A 42 -2.56 10.85 1.97
N ALA A 43 -1.22 10.88 1.91
CA ALA A 43 -0.48 10.70 0.66
C ALA A 43 -0.70 9.29 0.05
N LEU A 44 -0.80 8.25 0.88
CA LEU A 44 -1.15 6.90 0.44
C LEU A 44 -2.57 6.85 -0.17
N GLU A 45 -3.54 7.50 0.46
CA GLU A 45 -4.91 7.56 -0.09
C GLU A 45 -4.95 8.26 -1.46
N GLU A 46 -4.23 9.37 -1.63
CA GLU A 46 -4.17 10.06 -2.91
C GLU A 46 -3.45 9.24 -3.99
N ALA A 47 -2.37 8.53 -3.63
CA ALA A 47 -1.70 7.60 -4.54
C ALA A 47 -2.64 6.47 -4.99
N GLY A 48 -3.42 5.91 -4.07
CA GLY A 48 -4.44 4.91 -4.38
C GLY A 48 -5.51 5.43 -5.35
N LYS A 49 -6.04 6.64 -5.11
CA LYS A 49 -7.02 7.28 -6.02
C LYS A 49 -6.44 7.51 -7.41
N ALA A 50 -5.17 7.91 -7.50
CA ALA A 50 -4.49 8.09 -8.78
C ALA A 50 -4.31 6.76 -9.53
N ALA A 51 -3.99 5.68 -8.81
CA ALA A 51 -3.85 4.34 -9.39
C ALA A 51 -5.18 3.79 -9.94
N ILE A 52 -6.29 3.99 -9.22
CA ILE A 52 -7.64 3.66 -9.70
C ILE A 52 -7.95 4.43 -11.00
N LYS A 53 -7.75 5.75 -11.00
CA LYS A 53 -7.98 6.60 -12.20
C LYS A 53 -7.14 6.17 -13.40
N SER A 54 -5.97 5.58 -13.15
CA SER A 54 -5.04 5.10 -14.16
C SER A 54 -5.30 3.64 -14.58
N ASN A 55 -6.37 3.01 -14.07
CA ASN A 55 -6.73 1.61 -14.31
C ASN A 55 -5.60 0.62 -13.95
N LEU A 56 -4.84 0.90 -12.89
CA LEU A 56 -3.81 -0.02 -12.41
C LEU A 56 -4.39 -1.04 -11.41
N VAL A 57 -5.40 -0.62 -10.65
CA VAL A 57 -5.97 -1.38 -9.52
C VAL A 57 -7.49 -1.22 -9.47
N ILE A 58 -8.18 -2.20 -8.91
CA ILE A 58 -9.66 -2.23 -8.80
C ILE A 58 -10.14 -1.47 -7.56
N ASP A 59 -9.52 -1.75 -6.41
CA ASP A 59 -9.83 -1.14 -5.12
C ASP A 59 -8.52 -0.93 -4.34
N VAL A 60 -8.51 0.06 -3.44
CA VAL A 60 -7.35 0.45 -2.64
C VAL A 60 -7.75 0.65 -1.19
N ASN A 61 -6.92 0.21 -0.26
CA ASN A 61 -7.18 0.36 1.16
C ASN A 61 -5.91 0.72 1.93
N VAL A 62 -6.02 1.72 2.82
CA VAL A 62 -4.96 2.02 3.78
C VAL A 62 -5.24 1.23 5.04
N ILE A 63 -4.45 0.20 5.29
CA ILE A 63 -4.62 -0.74 6.39
C ILE A 63 -3.59 -0.51 7.48
N ASP A 64 -3.97 -0.82 8.72
CA ASP A 64 -3.04 -0.93 9.84
C ASP A 64 -2.34 -2.30 9.77
N VAL A 65 -1.02 -2.31 9.93
CA VAL A 65 -0.18 -3.50 9.89
C VAL A 65 0.77 -3.52 11.07
N GLU A 66 1.14 -4.71 11.50
CA GLU A 66 2.08 -4.91 12.59
C GLU A 66 3.52 -5.02 12.07
N GLU A 67 4.36 -4.08 12.50
CA GLU A 67 5.80 -4.15 12.27
C GLU A 67 6.47 -5.00 13.37
N ARG A 68 7.10 -6.12 12.96
CA ARG A 68 7.81 -7.08 13.82
C ARG A 68 9.23 -7.30 13.30
N GLY A 69 10.21 -6.60 13.90
CA GLY A 69 11.60 -6.64 13.42
C GLY A 69 11.72 -5.97 12.06
N GLU A 70 12.21 -6.70 11.06
CA GLU A 70 12.37 -6.22 9.67
C GLU A 70 11.16 -6.56 8.78
N HIS A 71 10.13 -7.22 9.34
CA HIS A 71 8.98 -7.72 8.57
C HIS A 71 7.66 -7.00 8.92
N LEU A 72 6.78 -6.92 7.92
CA LEU A 72 5.43 -6.40 8.06
C LEU A 72 4.39 -7.53 8.00
N TYR A 73 3.37 -7.43 8.85
CA TYR A 73 2.27 -8.38 8.94
C TYR A 73 0.92 -7.66 8.85
N PRO A 74 0.08 -7.97 7.84
CA PRO A 74 -1.27 -7.43 7.73
C PRO A 74 -2.25 -8.04 8.73
#